data_AF-A0A8S3J6A2-F1
#
_entry.id   AF-A0A8S3J6A2-F1
#
_cell.length_a   1.000
_cell.length_b   1.000
_cell.length_c   1.000
_cell.angle_alpha   90.00
_cell.angle_beta   90.00
_cell.angle_gamma   90.00
#
_symmetry.space_group_name_H-M   'P 1'
#
loop_
_entity.id
_entity.type
_entity.pdbx_description
1 polymer ?
#
loop_
_entity_poly.entity_id
_entity_poly.type
_entity_poly.pdbx_seq_one_letter_code
_entity_poly.pdbx_strand_id
1 'polypeptide(L)'
;NTINQTFRHYYIKPINQIVTFLDGEKDTVRSALQVKYPQLPMNQPFISIDFGDGQLTSLMTSGRLFDVHKNLPPKVNGGQQTLVDGHYAYYHYMQDNFDDNMWGCAYRSLQTLCSWFILQGYTTKPIPKHSEIQQILIDIKDKPKNFLNSRQWIGSMEVSFVLQNYLDVNF
;
A
#
# COMPACT_ATOMS: atom_id res chain seq x y z
N ASN A 1 -39.28 8.45 6.65
CA ASN A 1 -37.86 8.69 6.32
C ASN A 1 -37.02 7.55 6.84
N THR A 2 -36.86 6.51 6.03
CA THR A 2 -35.96 5.40 6.34
C THR A 2 -34.54 5.89 6.10
N ILE A 3 -33.78 6.11 7.17
CA ILE A 3 -32.35 6.39 7.06
C ILE A 3 -31.74 5.11 6.48
N ASN A 4 -31.30 5.14 5.23
CA ASN A 4 -30.53 4.04 4.66
C ASN A 4 -29.23 3.96 5.45
N GLN A 5 -29.18 2.99 6.35
CA GLN A 5 -27.99 2.67 7.12
C GLN A 5 -27.01 1.97 6.19
N THR A 6 -25.91 2.64 5.86
CA THR A 6 -24.79 2.02 5.15
C THR A 6 -24.01 1.17 6.15
N PHE A 7 -23.64 -0.04 5.75
CA PHE A 7 -22.76 -0.91 6.54
C PHE A 7 -21.40 -1.02 5.87
N ARG A 8 -20.33 -1.02 6.66
CA ARG A 8 -18.98 -1.33 6.21
C ARG A 8 -18.49 -2.61 6.84
N HIS A 9 -17.75 -3.39 6.05
CA HIS A 9 -17.11 -4.62 6.48
C HIS A 9 -15.62 -4.35 6.64
N TYR A 10 -15.01 -4.95 7.66
CA TYR A 10 -13.59 -4.84 7.92
C TYR A 10 -12.98 -6.21 8.19
N TYR A 11 -11.86 -6.51 7.56
CA TYR A 11 -11.06 -7.68 7.92
C TYR A 11 -10.04 -7.30 9.01
N ILE A 12 -10.10 -7.99 10.14
CA ILE A 12 -9.25 -7.73 11.32
C ILE A 12 -8.17 -8.80 11.41
N LYS A 13 -6.98 -8.46 10.90
CA LYS A 13 -5.85 -9.39 10.71
C LYS A 13 -5.48 -10.16 12.00
N PRO A 14 -5.32 -9.54 13.19
CA PRO A 14 -4.87 -10.27 14.38
C PRO A 14 -5.84 -11.33 14.90
N ILE A 15 -7.13 -11.25 14.57
CA ILE A 15 -8.16 -12.20 15.02
C ILE A 15 -8.76 -13.01 13.85
N ASN A 16 -8.30 -12.76 12.62
CA ASN A 16 -8.77 -13.41 11.40
C ASN A 16 -10.31 -13.42 11.26
N GLN A 17 -10.95 -12.29 11.55
CA GLN A 17 -12.41 -12.14 11.49
C GLN A 17 -12.82 -10.97 10.61
N ILE A 18 -13.95 -11.12 9.93
CA ILE A 18 -14.67 -10.02 9.30
C ILE A 18 -15.65 -9.46 10.32
N VAL A 19 -15.62 -8.16 10.53
CA VAL A 19 -16.52 -7.43 11.43
C VAL A 19 -17.31 -6.41 10.60
N THR A 20 -18.58 -6.25 10.93
CA THR A 20 -19.48 -5.32 10.25
C THR A 20 -19.83 -4.19 11.20
N PHE A 21 -19.69 -2.95 10.75
CA PHE A 21 -20.09 -1.76 11.48
C PHE A 21 -21.07 -0.95 10.65
N LEU A 22 -21.93 -0.19 11.33
CA LEU A 22 -22.62 0.95 10.73
C LEU A 22 -21.56 1.94 10.26
N ASP A 23 -21.73 2.45 9.03
CA ASP A 23 -20.82 3.44 8.46
C ASP A 23 -20.67 4.63 9.41
N GLY A 24 -19.43 4.88 9.83
CA GLY A 24 -19.06 5.81 10.89
C GLY A 24 -17.56 6.09 10.84
N GLU A 25 -17.09 7.12 11.55
CA GLU A 25 -15.68 7.51 11.51
C GLU A 25 -14.76 6.34 11.91
N LYS A 26 -13.67 6.13 11.15
CA LYS A 26 -12.73 5.00 11.35
C LYS A 26 -12.21 4.92 12.80
N ASP A 27 -12.03 6.05 13.48
CA ASP A 27 -11.59 6.11 14.87
C ASP A 27 -12.63 5.58 15.86
N THR A 28 -13.92 5.74 15.53
CA THR A 28 -15.02 5.17 16.31
C THR A 28 -15.05 3.65 16.16
N VAL A 29 -14.86 3.14 14.94
CA VAL A 29 -14.73 1.71 14.65
C VAL A 29 -13.52 1.11 15.38
N ARG A 30 -12.37 1.79 15.35
CA ARG A 30 -11.15 1.38 16.04
C ARG A 30 -11.38 1.28 17.55
N SER A 31 -11.96 2.33 18.14
CA SER A 31 -12.28 2.38 19.57
C SER A 31 -13.23 1.25 19.98
N ALA A 32 -14.28 1.01 19.20
CA ALA A 32 -15.23 -0.07 19.45
C ALA A 32 -14.59 -1.46 19.34
N LEU A 33 -13.70 -1.66 18.36
CA LEU A 33 -12.92 -2.90 18.23
C LEU A 33 -11.96 -3.10 19.40
N GLN A 34 -11.33 -2.05 19.90
CA GLN A 34 -10.42 -2.14 21.05
C GLN A 34 -11.17 -2.55 22.33
N VAL A 35 -12.38 -2.02 22.54
CA VAL A 35 -13.24 -2.42 23.67
C VAL A 35 -13.61 -3.91 23.57
N LYS A 36 -13.97 -4.37 22.36
CA LYS A 36 -14.39 -5.75 22.13
C LYS A 36 -13.22 -6.75 22.11
N TYR A 37 -12.05 -6.32 21.66
CA TYR A 37 -10.85 -7.14 21.51
C TYR A 37 -9.63 -6.40 22.11
N PRO A 38 -9.48 -6.38 23.45
CA PRO A 38 -8.42 -5.63 24.13
C PRO A 38 -7.00 -6.06 23.76
N GLN A 39 -6.84 -7.26 23.22
CA GLN A 39 -5.55 -7.81 22.75
C GLN A 39 -5.09 -7.24 21.41
N LEU A 40 -5.91 -6.44 20.71
CA LEU A 40 -5.51 -5.84 19.44
C LEU A 40 -4.36 -4.85 19.65
N PRO A 41 -3.35 -4.86 18.76
CA PRO A 41 -2.18 -4.00 18.88
C PRO A 41 -2.57 -2.53 18.64
N MET A 42 -2.14 -1.64 19.53
CA MET A 42 -2.43 -0.21 19.43
C MET A 42 -1.43 0.57 18.59
N ASN A 43 -0.24 0.01 18.33
CA ASN A 43 0.86 0.64 17.62
C ASN A 43 0.81 0.47 16.09
N GLN A 44 -0.18 -0.24 15.55
CA GLN A 44 -0.36 -0.41 14.11
C GLN A 44 -1.85 -0.42 13.75
N PRO A 45 -2.23 -0.13 12.50
CA PRO A 45 -3.57 -0.42 12.00
C PRO A 45 -3.79 -1.94 12.02
N PHE A 46 -4.94 -2.37 12.56
CA PHE A 46 -5.38 -3.77 12.52
C PHE A 46 -6.60 -3.97 11.61
N ILE A 47 -7.19 -2.88 11.14
CA ILE A 47 -8.19 -2.86 10.08
C ILE A 47 -7.43 -2.93 8.77
N SER A 48 -7.31 -4.12 8.17
CA SER A 48 -6.47 -4.28 6.97
C SER A 48 -7.26 -4.11 5.67
N ILE A 49 -8.59 -4.22 5.73
CA ILE A 49 -9.46 -4.04 4.55
C ILE A 49 -10.69 -3.24 4.97
N ASP A 50 -10.92 -2.10 4.31
CA ASP A 50 -12.19 -1.38 4.30
C ASP A 50 -12.82 -1.58 2.92
N PHE A 51 -13.88 -2.39 2.82
CA PHE A 51 -14.52 -2.69 1.53
C PHE A 51 -15.22 -1.47 0.90
N GLY A 52 -15.35 -0.35 1.64
CA GLY A 52 -15.79 0.94 1.10
C GLY A 52 -14.65 1.87 0.68
N ASP A 53 -13.38 1.43 0.80
CA ASP A 53 -12.23 2.16 0.29
C ASP A 53 -12.06 1.86 -1.21
N GLY A 54 -12.29 2.87 -2.04
CA GLY A 54 -12.19 2.77 -3.49
C GLY A 54 -10.79 2.38 -3.96
N GLN A 55 -9.74 2.74 -3.23
CA GLN A 55 -8.36 2.45 -3.63
C GLN A 55 -7.98 1.02 -3.33
N LEU A 56 -8.36 0.53 -2.16
CA LEU A 56 -8.18 -0.88 -1.83
C LEU A 56 -8.97 -1.76 -2.79
N THR A 57 -10.23 -1.40 -3.05
CA THR A 57 -11.08 -2.11 -4.02
C THR A 57 -10.45 -2.11 -5.41
N SER A 58 -9.95 -0.95 -5.87
CA SER A 58 -9.25 -0.83 -7.15
C SER A 58 -8.00 -1.71 -7.21
N LEU A 59 -7.21 -1.75 -6.14
CA LEU A 59 -6.00 -2.57 -6.07
C LEU A 59 -6.34 -4.07 -6.11
N MET A 60 -7.33 -4.50 -5.32
CA MET A 60 -7.77 -5.91 -5.25
C MET A 60 -8.40 -6.41 -6.55
N THR A 61 -9.03 -5.51 -7.32
CA THR A 61 -9.65 -5.83 -8.62
C THR A 61 -8.71 -5.60 -9.80
N SER A 62 -7.47 -5.16 -9.58
CA SER A 62 -6.57 -4.74 -10.66
C SER A 62 -5.98 -5.90 -11.48
N GLY A 63 -6.27 -7.16 -11.13
CA GLY A 63 -5.66 -8.35 -11.75
C GLY A 63 -4.17 -8.54 -11.43
N ARG A 64 -3.61 -7.78 -10.49
CA ARG A 64 -2.21 -7.93 -10.07
C ARG A 64 -2.04 -9.17 -9.18
N LEU A 65 -0.83 -9.74 -9.22
CA LEU A 65 -0.45 -10.79 -8.28
C LEU A 65 -0.16 -10.19 -6.91
N PHE A 66 -0.51 -10.92 -5.85
CA PHE A 66 -0.22 -10.54 -4.47
C PHE A 66 0.72 -11.56 -3.84
N ASP A 67 1.55 -11.10 -2.90
CA ASP A 67 2.38 -11.94 -2.04
C ASP A 67 3.12 -13.07 -2.78
N VAL A 68 3.68 -12.75 -3.94
CA VAL A 68 4.31 -13.73 -4.85
C VAL A 68 5.42 -14.56 -4.20
N HIS A 69 5.93 -14.12 -3.04
CA HIS A 69 6.91 -14.85 -2.25
C HIS A 69 6.34 -16.04 -1.46
N LYS A 70 5.04 -16.08 -1.13
CA LYS A 70 4.46 -17.07 -0.20
C LYS A 70 4.52 -18.52 -0.69
N ASN A 71 4.56 -18.72 -2.02
CA ASN A 71 4.54 -20.03 -2.64
C ASN A 71 5.93 -20.50 -3.09
N LEU A 72 6.99 -19.80 -2.68
CA LEU A 72 8.36 -20.17 -3.03
C LEU A 72 8.95 -21.13 -1.99
N PRO A 73 9.65 -22.20 -2.42
CA PRO A 73 10.29 -23.12 -1.49
C PRO A 73 11.44 -22.43 -0.74
N PRO A 74 11.72 -22.84 0.52
CA PRO A 74 12.89 -22.37 1.24
C PRO A 74 14.16 -22.78 0.49
N LYS A 75 15.12 -21.86 0.38
CA LYS A 75 16.37 -22.08 -0.38
C LYS A 75 17.52 -22.60 0.47
N VAL A 76 17.43 -22.50 1.79
CA VAL A 76 18.55 -22.79 2.72
C VAL A 76 18.08 -23.75 3.81
N ASN A 77 18.66 -24.94 3.85
CA ASN A 77 18.38 -25.93 4.90
C ASN A 77 18.97 -25.47 6.24
N GLY A 78 18.17 -25.50 7.31
CA GLY A 78 18.59 -25.11 8.66
C GLY A 78 18.84 -23.61 8.86
N GLY A 79 18.54 -22.77 7.85
CA GLY A 79 18.63 -21.31 7.97
C GLY A 79 17.41 -20.72 8.67
N GLN A 80 17.60 -19.57 9.34
CA GLN A 80 16.50 -18.75 9.83
C GLN A 80 15.99 -17.85 8.71
N GLN A 81 14.68 -17.90 8.43
CA GLN A 81 14.05 -17.07 7.42
C GLN A 81 13.31 -15.90 8.08
N THR A 82 13.50 -14.69 7.54
CA THR A 82 12.70 -13.50 7.89
C THR A 82 12.10 -12.95 6.62
N LEU A 83 10.80 -12.72 6.65
CA LEU A 83 10.00 -12.24 5.51
C LEU A 83 9.27 -10.96 5.89
N VAL A 84 8.76 -10.28 4.88
CA VAL A 84 7.83 -9.16 5.08
C VAL A 84 6.60 -9.65 5.84
N ASP A 85 6.16 -8.87 6.83
CA ASP A 85 4.84 -9.04 7.44
C ASP A 85 3.82 -8.16 6.73
N GLY A 86 2.72 -8.76 6.28
CA GLY A 86 1.65 -8.07 5.56
C GLY A 86 1.54 -8.48 4.10
N HIS A 87 0.60 -7.82 3.42
CA HIS A 87 0.25 -8.07 2.03
C HIS A 87 0.80 -6.97 1.13
N TYR A 88 1.20 -7.33 -0.08
CA TYR A 88 1.59 -6.36 -1.12
C TYR A 88 1.17 -6.85 -2.51
N ALA A 89 0.94 -5.92 -3.43
CA ALA A 89 0.72 -6.20 -4.85
C ALA A 89 2.05 -6.12 -5.62
N TYR A 90 2.23 -7.00 -6.59
CA TYR A 90 3.45 -7.07 -7.39
C TYR A 90 3.40 -6.13 -8.60
N TYR A 91 4.16 -5.03 -8.52
CA TYR A 91 4.36 -4.11 -9.64
C TYR A 91 5.60 -4.47 -10.44
N HIS A 92 5.46 -4.51 -11.76
CA HIS A 92 6.54 -4.85 -12.70
C HIS A 92 6.37 -4.09 -14.03
N TYR A 93 7.34 -4.24 -14.92
CA TYR A 93 7.33 -3.57 -16.24
C TYR A 93 6.09 -3.88 -17.06
N MET A 94 5.75 -2.96 -17.96
CA MET A 94 4.64 -3.07 -18.92
C MET A 94 3.24 -3.12 -18.29
N GLN A 95 3.14 -2.81 -16.99
CA GLN A 95 1.85 -2.58 -16.34
C GLN A 95 1.33 -1.17 -16.66
N ASP A 96 0.02 -0.96 -16.47
CA ASP A 96 -0.64 0.34 -16.63
C ASP A 96 -0.55 0.91 -18.06
N ASN A 97 -0.42 0.04 -19.05
CA ASN A 97 -0.23 0.41 -20.46
C ASN A 97 0.95 1.37 -20.67
N PHE A 98 2.05 1.17 -19.93
CA PHE A 98 3.21 2.05 -19.94
C PHE A 98 4.50 1.27 -20.16
N ASP A 99 5.25 1.63 -21.21
CA ASP A 99 6.54 1.03 -21.54
C ASP A 99 7.67 1.68 -20.73
N ASP A 100 7.93 1.08 -19.57
CA ASP A 100 9.01 1.44 -18.67
C ASP A 100 10.19 0.47 -18.70
N ASN A 101 10.33 -0.29 -19.79
CA ASN A 101 11.41 -1.25 -19.94
C ASN A 101 12.78 -0.58 -19.80
N MET A 102 13.67 -1.20 -19.04
CA MET A 102 15.06 -0.76 -18.78
C MET A 102 15.24 0.48 -17.90
N TRP A 103 14.18 1.23 -17.54
CA TRP A 103 14.32 2.45 -16.73
C TRP A 103 13.34 2.56 -15.56
N GLY A 104 12.26 1.77 -15.56
CA GLY A 104 11.21 1.82 -14.56
C GLY A 104 11.47 1.06 -13.27
N CYS A 105 12.62 0.38 -13.09
CA CYS A 105 12.79 -0.63 -12.04
C CYS A 105 12.45 -0.09 -10.65
N ALA A 106 13.07 1.03 -10.27
CA ALA A 106 12.85 1.66 -8.98
C ALA A 106 11.45 2.27 -8.84
N TYR A 107 10.81 2.70 -9.93
CA TYR A 107 9.42 3.15 -9.94
C TYR A 107 8.47 1.98 -9.58
N ARG A 108 8.67 0.81 -10.19
CA ARG A 108 7.85 -0.39 -9.90
C ARG A 108 8.12 -0.94 -8.50
N SER A 109 9.36 -0.88 -8.02
CA SER A 109 9.68 -1.19 -6.62
C SER A 109 8.97 -0.24 -5.65
N LEU A 110 8.97 1.07 -5.94
CA LEU A 110 8.25 2.06 -5.15
C LEU A 110 6.74 1.80 -5.16
N GLN A 111 6.15 1.49 -6.31
CA GLN A 111 4.72 1.14 -6.39
C GLN A 111 4.37 -0.10 -5.56
N THR A 112 5.25 -1.11 -5.55
CA THR A 112 5.12 -2.29 -4.67
C THR A 112 5.13 -1.87 -3.19
N LEU A 113 6.04 -0.98 -2.78
CA LEU A 113 6.08 -0.45 -1.41
C LEU A 113 4.80 0.33 -1.06
N CYS A 114 4.35 1.23 -1.92
CA CYS A 114 3.10 1.97 -1.73
C CYS A 114 1.90 1.02 -1.57
N SER A 115 1.86 -0.09 -2.33
CA SER A 115 0.79 -1.09 -2.21
C SER A 115 0.72 -1.74 -0.84
N TRP A 116 1.88 -1.98 -0.20
CA TRP A 116 1.94 -2.51 1.15
C TRP A 116 1.28 -1.54 2.15
N PHE A 117 1.60 -0.23 2.06
CA PHE A 117 0.98 0.77 2.94
C PHE A 117 -0.54 0.86 2.77
N ILE A 118 -1.07 0.71 1.54
CA ILE A 118 -2.51 0.65 1.29
C ILE A 118 -3.10 -0.61 1.94
N LEU A 119 -2.53 -1.78 1.66
CA LEU A 119 -3.05 -3.07 2.14
C LEU A 119 -2.90 -3.28 3.65
N GLN A 120 -2.02 -2.53 4.30
CA GLN A 120 -1.89 -2.51 5.76
C GLN A 120 -2.71 -1.39 6.41
N GLY A 121 -3.45 -0.60 5.63
CA GLY A 121 -4.33 0.46 6.15
C GLY A 121 -3.59 1.69 6.67
N TYR A 122 -2.35 1.93 6.26
CA TYR A 122 -1.58 3.13 6.60
C TYR A 122 -1.94 4.34 5.73
N THR A 123 -2.46 4.11 4.52
CA THR A 123 -2.81 5.20 3.61
C THR A 123 -3.99 4.83 2.73
N THR A 124 -4.76 5.83 2.33
CA THR A 124 -5.77 5.74 1.27
C THR A 124 -5.32 6.48 0.01
N LYS A 125 -4.05 6.93 -0.05
CA LYS A 125 -3.48 7.57 -1.24
C LYS A 125 -3.35 6.53 -2.38
N PRO A 126 -3.60 6.91 -3.65
CA PRO A 126 -3.36 6.03 -4.79
C PRO A 126 -1.92 5.54 -4.88
N ILE A 127 -1.71 4.51 -5.70
CA ILE A 127 -0.37 4.17 -6.17
C ILE A 127 0.08 5.25 -7.18
N PRO A 128 1.20 5.93 -6.96
CA PRO A 128 1.63 7.01 -7.83
C PRO A 128 2.15 6.45 -9.17
N LYS A 129 1.80 7.13 -10.26
CA LYS A 129 2.31 6.90 -11.62
C LYS A 129 3.74 7.43 -11.73
N HIS A 130 4.47 7.02 -12.79
CA HIS A 130 5.83 7.51 -13.06
C HIS A 130 5.91 9.03 -13.11
N SER A 131 4.95 9.69 -13.78
CA SER A 131 4.91 11.15 -13.88
C SER A 131 4.67 11.84 -12.53
N GLU A 132 3.86 11.24 -11.65
CA GLU A 132 3.61 11.77 -10.30
C GLU A 132 4.86 11.61 -9.43
N ILE A 133 5.55 10.47 -9.52
CA ILE A 133 6.84 10.23 -8.86
C ILE A 133 7.87 11.27 -9.31
N GLN A 134 7.95 11.51 -10.63
CA GLN A 134 8.85 12.53 -11.20
C GLN A 134 8.48 13.94 -10.74
N GLN A 135 7.19 14.26 -10.69
CA GLN A 135 6.70 15.56 -10.23
C GLN A 135 7.08 15.80 -8.77
N ILE A 136 6.92 14.80 -7.89
CA ILE A 136 7.31 14.90 -6.48
C ILE A 136 8.80 15.24 -6.36
N LEU A 137 9.67 14.57 -7.12
CA LEU A 137 11.12 14.83 -7.11
C LEU A 137 11.48 16.25 -7.61
N ILE A 138 10.69 16.81 -8.52
CA ILE A 138 10.84 18.19 -9.00
C ILE A 138 10.35 19.19 -7.94
N ASP A 139 9.25 18.87 -7.27
CA ASP A 139 8.63 19.74 -6.27
C ASP A 139 9.57 19.95 -5.08
N ILE A 140 10.20 18.88 -4.61
CA ILE A 140 11.21 18.92 -3.53
C ILE A 140 12.59 19.42 -3.98
N LYS A 141 12.74 19.82 -5.25
CA LYS A 141 13.98 20.36 -5.83
C LYS A 141 15.14 19.38 -5.92
N ASP A 142 14.88 18.07 -5.89
CA ASP A 142 15.89 17.03 -6.16
C ASP A 142 16.19 16.91 -7.66
N LYS A 143 15.17 17.08 -8.51
CA LYS A 143 15.30 16.96 -9.97
C LYS A 143 14.90 18.25 -10.71
N PRO A 144 15.53 18.53 -11.87
CA PRO A 144 15.16 19.67 -12.71
C PRO A 144 13.81 19.45 -13.43
N LYS A 145 13.15 20.53 -13.87
CA LYS A 145 11.81 20.46 -14.49
C LYS A 145 11.72 19.54 -15.73
N ASN A 146 12.80 19.39 -16.49
CA ASN A 146 12.86 18.52 -17.67
C ASN A 146 12.92 17.02 -17.31
N PHE A 147 12.97 16.67 -16.02
CA PHE A 147 12.86 15.29 -15.54
C PHE A 147 11.44 14.74 -15.71
N LEU A 148 10.42 15.60 -15.72
CA LEU A 148 9.02 15.20 -15.89
C LEU A 148 8.80 14.56 -17.27
N ASN A 149 8.14 13.41 -17.29
CA ASN A 149 7.92 12.55 -18.46
C ASN A 149 9.21 12.08 -19.15
N SER A 150 10.36 12.18 -18.49
CA SER A 150 11.60 11.58 -18.97
C SER A 150 11.58 10.05 -18.77
N ARG A 151 12.51 9.35 -19.42
CA ARG A 151 12.78 7.92 -19.20
C ARG A 151 13.98 7.70 -18.28
N GLN A 152 14.27 8.66 -17.40
CA GLN A 152 15.41 8.56 -16.50
C GLN A 152 15.05 7.64 -15.33
N TRP A 153 15.96 6.72 -15.03
CA TRP A 153 15.91 5.87 -13.84
C TRP A 153 16.10 6.70 -12.57
N ILE A 154 15.60 6.18 -11.45
CA ILE A 154 15.81 6.71 -10.10
C ILE A 154 16.49 5.66 -9.22
N GLY A 155 17.15 6.09 -8.15
CA GLY A 155 17.79 5.22 -7.17
C GLY A 155 16.99 5.06 -5.88
N SER A 156 17.60 4.38 -4.91
CA SER A 156 17.00 4.17 -3.58
C SER A 156 16.79 5.48 -2.81
N MET A 157 17.66 6.48 -3.02
CA MET A 157 17.54 7.79 -2.37
C MET A 157 16.28 8.52 -2.84
N GLU A 158 16.03 8.58 -4.15
CA GLU A 158 14.79 9.15 -4.68
C GLU A 158 13.55 8.37 -4.26
N VAL A 159 13.63 7.03 -4.17
CA VAL A 159 12.54 6.21 -3.61
C VAL A 159 12.22 6.64 -2.18
N SER A 160 13.23 6.82 -1.32
CA SER A 160 13.03 7.31 0.05
C SER A 160 12.43 8.72 0.08
N PHE A 161 12.92 9.63 -0.76
CA PHE A 161 12.36 10.99 -0.85
C PHE A 161 10.88 10.99 -1.24
N VAL A 162 10.51 10.14 -2.20
CA VAL A 162 9.11 10.05 -2.64
C VAL A 162 8.25 9.43 -1.55
N LEU A 163 8.70 8.38 -0.86
CA LEU A 163 7.97 7.81 0.28
C LEU A 163 7.76 8.82 1.41
N GLN A 164 8.79 9.61 1.72
CA GLN A 164 8.71 10.65 2.74
C GLN A 164 7.71 11.74 2.36
N ASN A 165 7.76 12.26 1.13
CA ASN A 165 6.92 13.38 0.72
C ASN A 165 5.51 12.96 0.28
N TYR A 166 5.34 11.72 -0.17
CA TYR A 166 4.06 11.21 -0.65
C TYR A 166 3.27 10.51 0.44
N LEU A 167 3.91 9.75 1.32
CA LEU A 167 3.24 8.93 2.35
C LEU A 167 3.60 9.34 3.79
N ASP A 168 4.41 10.37 3.98
CA ASP A 168 4.87 10.83 5.30
C ASP A 168 5.65 9.74 6.08
N VAL A 169 6.38 8.88 5.34
CA VAL A 169 7.20 7.80 5.90
C VAL A 169 8.64 8.29 6.12
N ASN A 170 9.12 8.25 7.36
CA ASN A 170 10.49 8.64 7.71
C ASN A 170 11.45 7.44 7.70
N PHE A 171 12.70 7.68 7.27
CA PHE A 171 13.80 6.71 7.23
C PHE A 171 15.03 7.25 7.96
#